data_AF-A0A6V7I8L4-F1
#
_entry.id   AF-A0A6V7I8L4-F1
#
_cell.length_a   1.000
_cell.length_b   1.000
_cell.length_c   1.000
_cell.angle_alpha   90.00
_cell.angle_beta   90.00
_cell.angle_gamma   90.00
#
_symmetry.space_group_name_H-M   'P 1'
#
loop_
_entity.id
_entity.type
_entity.pdbx_description
1 polymer ?
#
loop_
_entity_poly.entity_id
_entity_poly.type
_entity_poly.pdbx_seq_one_letter_code
_entity_poly.pdbx_strand_id
1 'polypeptide(L)'
;IMEVYSSGGEFQLELPSGEAEGQRELWEIPPYQTKPVIRLYFNAYVEKNYTAYVRFKINNSAEIMVVAVEVEVVNGAGLHWG
;
A
#
# COMPACT_ATOMS: atom_id res chain seq x y z
N ILE A 1 7.40 12.10 1.70
CA ILE A 1 7.66 10.66 2.00
C ILE A 1 8.93 10.27 1.26
N MET A 2 9.78 9.44 1.85
CA MET A 2 11.06 9.04 1.25
C MET A 2 11.00 7.65 0.65
N GLU A 3 10.46 6.70 1.40
CA GLU A 3 10.44 5.29 1.04
C GLU A 3 9.10 4.69 1.49
N VAL A 4 8.58 3.78 0.67
CA VAL A 4 7.42 2.94 1.00
C VAL A 4 7.78 1.49 0.70
N TYR A 5 7.52 0.61 1.66
CA TYR A 5 7.85 -0.82 1.55
C TYR A 5 6.70 -1.69 2.07
N SER A 6 6.42 -2.81 1.40
CA SER A 6 5.44 -3.83 1.80
C SER A 6 6.14 -5.14 2.16
N SER A 7 5.73 -5.78 3.24
CA SER A 7 6.30 -7.05 3.71
C SER A 7 5.64 -8.32 3.13
N GLY A 8 4.59 -8.20 2.31
CA GLY A 8 3.82 -9.35 1.78
C GLY A 8 4.04 -9.55 0.28
N GLY A 9 4.36 -10.77 -0.15
CA GLY A 9 4.64 -11.07 -1.57
C GLY A 9 3.42 -10.99 -2.48
N GLU A 10 2.23 -11.17 -1.92
CA GLU A 10 0.94 -11.05 -2.59
C GLU A 10 0.44 -9.60 -2.68
N PHE A 11 1.20 -8.67 -2.09
CA PHE A 11 0.90 -7.25 -2.03
C PHE A 11 1.90 -6.45 -2.87
N GLN A 12 1.43 -5.90 -3.98
CA GLN A 12 2.23 -5.07 -4.87
C GLN A 12 1.97 -3.59 -4.58
N LEU A 13 3.04 -2.79 -4.65
CA LEU A 13 2.97 -1.34 -4.49
C LEU A 13 3.21 -0.68 -5.85
N GLU A 14 2.35 0.27 -6.20
CA GLU A 14 2.52 1.13 -7.37
C GLU A 14 2.27 2.58 -6.99
N LEU A 15 2.88 3.51 -7.71
CA LEU A 15 2.48 4.90 -7.57
C LEU A 15 1.04 5.13 -8.03
N PRO A 16 0.40 6.22 -7.58
CA PRO A 16 -0.92 6.60 -8.07
C PRO A 16 -0.98 6.79 -9.60
N SER A 17 0.15 7.07 -10.25
CA SER A 17 0.31 7.15 -11.71
C SER A 17 0.41 5.78 -12.41
N GLY A 18 0.62 4.69 -11.68
CA GLY A 18 0.92 3.35 -12.23
C GLY A 18 2.40 3.10 -12.47
N GLU A 19 3.28 4.04 -12.17
CA GLU A 19 4.74 3.88 -12.27
C GLU A 19 5.32 3.26 -10.99
N ALA A 20 6.49 2.61 -11.11
CA ALA A 20 7.19 2.04 -9.96
C ALA A 20 7.95 3.09 -9.13
N GLU A 21 8.42 4.16 -9.79
CA GLU A 21 9.19 5.25 -9.19
C GLU A 21 8.67 6.59 -9.73
N GLY A 22 8.90 7.66 -8.96
CA GLY A 22 8.28 8.94 -9.24
C GLY A 22 9.10 10.09 -8.68
N GLN A 23 8.95 11.25 -9.31
CA GLN A 23 9.64 12.47 -8.92
C GLN A 23 9.33 12.87 -7.47
N ARG A 24 10.24 13.59 -6.82
CA ARG A 24 10.14 13.94 -5.40
C ARG A 24 8.84 14.69 -5.07
N GLU A 25 8.35 15.54 -5.96
CA GLU A 25 7.12 16.30 -5.78
C GLU A 25 5.88 15.39 -5.62
N LEU A 26 5.91 14.17 -6.20
CA LEU A 26 4.84 13.19 -6.01
C LEU A 26 4.74 12.71 -4.57
N TRP A 27 5.83 12.77 -3.80
CA TRP A 27 5.90 12.32 -2.42
C TRP A 27 5.67 13.41 -1.37
N GLU A 28 5.50 14.66 -1.80
CA GLU A 28 5.21 15.80 -0.93
C GLU A 28 3.70 15.95 -0.71
N ILE A 29 3.33 16.12 0.57
CA ILE A 29 1.95 16.36 1.01
C ILE A 29 1.96 17.72 1.71
N PRO A 30 1.28 18.75 1.16
CA PRO A 30 1.21 20.04 1.82
C PRO A 30 0.47 19.97 3.16
N PRO A 31 0.73 20.90 4.09
CA PRO A 31 0.00 20.97 5.35
C PRO A 31 -1.52 21.03 5.12
N TYR A 32 -2.27 20.27 5.91
CA TYR A 32 -3.75 20.20 5.88
C TYR A 32 -4.34 19.71 4.55
N GLN A 33 -3.56 19.01 3.73
CA GLN A 33 -4.04 18.39 2.50
C GLN A 33 -3.96 16.86 2.57
N THR A 34 -4.85 16.21 1.82
CA THR A 34 -4.82 14.77 1.60
C THR A 34 -4.43 14.50 0.16
N LYS A 35 -3.47 13.59 -0.04
CA LYS A 35 -2.97 13.21 -1.36
C LYS A 35 -2.83 11.69 -1.43
N PRO A 36 -3.26 11.04 -2.52
CA PRO A 36 -2.90 9.65 -2.77
C PRO A 36 -1.39 9.53 -2.92
N VAL A 37 -0.77 8.61 -2.17
CA VAL A 37 0.69 8.43 -2.16
C VAL A 37 1.11 7.12 -2.84
N ILE A 38 0.37 6.04 -2.58
CA ILE A 38 0.68 4.71 -3.07
C ILE A 38 -0.62 3.93 -3.30
N ARG A 39 -0.62 3.07 -4.32
CA ARG A 39 -1.64 2.06 -4.55
C ARG A 39 -1.11 0.72 -4.05
N LEU A 40 -1.96 0.01 -3.32
CA LEU A 40 -1.70 -1.34 -2.85
C LEU A 40 -2.59 -2.30 -3.65
N TYR A 41 -1.99 -3.22 -4.39
CA TYR A 41 -2.71 -4.28 -5.07
C TYR A 41 -2.53 -5.58 -4.31
N PHE A 42 -3.62 -6.32 -4.14
CA PHE A 42 -3.62 -7.62 -3.50
C PHE A 42 -4.20 -8.65 -4.48
N ASN A 43 -3.45 -9.74 -4.69
CA ASN A 43 -3.90 -10.85 -5.53
C ASN A 43 -4.22 -12.07 -4.65
N ALA A 44 -5.50 -12.40 -4.55
CA ALA A 44 -5.99 -13.53 -3.76
C ALA A 44 -5.86 -14.84 -4.54
N TYR A 45 -4.78 -15.60 -4.30
CA TYR A 45 -4.57 -16.90 -4.96
C TYR A 45 -5.09 -18.10 -4.17
N VAL A 46 -5.07 -18.02 -2.84
CA VAL A 46 -5.40 -19.14 -1.95
C VAL A 46 -6.30 -18.65 -0.82
N GLU A 47 -7.26 -19.47 -0.43
CA GLU A 47 -8.09 -19.23 0.75
C GLU A 47 -7.25 -19.34 2.01
N LYS A 48 -6.93 -18.17 2.58
CA LYS A 48 -6.28 -18.01 3.87
C LYS A 48 -6.39 -16.54 4.29
N ASN A 49 -6.00 -16.26 5.52
CA ASN A 49 -5.79 -14.90 5.98
C ASN A 49 -4.40 -14.41 5.58
N TYR A 50 -4.36 -13.18 5.10
CA TYR A 50 -3.15 -12.48 4.69
C TYR A 50 -2.97 -11.26 5.58
N THR A 51 -1.75 -11.06 6.05
CA THR A 51 -1.35 -9.85 6.76
C THR A 51 -0.11 -9.29 6.11
N ALA A 52 -0.13 -8.00 5.79
CA ALA A 52 1.03 -7.26 5.31
C ALA A 52 1.20 -5.97 6.08
N TYR A 53 2.44 -5.50 6.15
CA TYR A 53 2.78 -4.22 6.77
C TYR A 53 3.36 -3.31 5.72
N VAL A 54 2.74 -2.14 5.54
CA VAL A 54 3.25 -1.07 4.70
C VAL A 54 3.97 -0.06 5.58
N ARG A 55 5.27 0.08 5.36
CA ARG A 55 6.14 1.00 6.10
C ARG A 55 6.33 2.27 5.29
N PHE A 56 6.13 3.42 5.92
CA PHE A 56 6.37 4.74 5.35
C PHE A 56 7.48 5.43 6.12
N LYS A 57 8.57 5.76 5.42
CA LYS A 57 9.64 6.61 5.95
C LYS A 57 9.33 8.05 5.61
N ILE A 58 9.16 8.88 6.63
CA ILE A 58 8.81 10.30 6.47
C ILE A 58 10.09 11.14 6.56
N ASN A 59 10.16 12.22 5.79
CA ASN A 59 11.34 13.09 5.80
C ASN A 59 11.48 13.81 7.14
N ASN A 60 12.71 14.09 7.56
CA ASN A 60 13.05 14.85 8.79
C ASN A 60 12.54 14.23 10.11
N SER A 61 12.23 12.93 10.13
CA SER A 61 11.95 12.18 11.36
C SER A 61 12.65 10.82 11.31
N ALA A 62 13.11 10.33 12.47
CA ALA A 62 13.55 8.94 12.61
C ALA A 62 12.36 7.96 12.75
N GLU A 63 11.15 8.49 12.85
CA GLU A 63 9.93 7.71 13.01
C GLU A 63 9.51 7.05 11.70
N ILE A 64 9.04 5.81 11.82
CA ILE A 64 8.49 5.02 10.72
C ILE A 64 7.01 4.84 11.02
N MET A 65 6.16 5.29 10.09
CA MET A 65 4.74 4.99 10.16
C MET A 65 4.51 3.60 9.57
N VAL A 66 3.79 2.75 10.29
CA VAL A 66 3.48 1.38 9.85
C VAL A 66 1.97 1.23 9.75
N VAL A 67 1.50 0.81 8.58
CA VAL A 67 0.10 0.49 8.33
C VAL A 67 -0.01 -1.03 8.21
N ALA A 68 -0.81 -1.65 9.08
CA ALA A 68 -1.16 -3.06 8.97
C ALA A 68 -2.34 -3.22 8.01
N VAL A 69 -2.23 -4.19 7.10
CA VAL A 69 -3.26 -4.56 6.14
C VAL A 69 -3.59 -6.02 6.36
N GLU A 70 -4.85 -6.30 6.70
CA GLU A 70 -5.36 -7.63 6.96
C GLU A 70 -6.46 -7.94 5.93
N VAL A 71 -6.30 -9.07 5.22
CA VAL A 71 -7.27 -9.53 4.22
C VAL A 71 -7.61 -10.99 4.50
N GLU A 72 -8.90 -11.28 4.66
CA GLU A 72 -9.42 -12.62 4.81
C GLU A 72 -9.96 -13.10 3.45
N VAL A 73 -9.46 -14.24 2.96
CA VAL A 73 -9.92 -14.88 1.73
C VAL A 73 -10.61 -16.19 2.08
N VAL A 74 -11.91 -16.27 1.80
CA VAL A 74 -12.76 -17.44 2.11
C VAL A 74 -13.37 -18.06 0.86
N ASN A 75 -13.58 -19.39 0.88
CA ASN A 75 -14.41 -20.05 -0.12
C ASN A 75 -15.87 -19.65 0.12
N GLY A 76 -16.40 -18.82 -0.76
CA GLY A 76 -17.82 -18.50 -0.76
C GLY A 76 -18.28 -18.30 -2.19
N ALA A 77 -19.51 -18.71 -2.50
CA ALA A 77 -20.20 -18.26 -3.71
C ALA A 77 -20.49 -16.75 -3.59
N GLY A 78 -19.48 -15.92 -3.82
CA GLY A 78 -19.56 -14.46 -3.77
C GLY A 78 -19.71 -13.86 -5.17
N LEU A 79 -20.67 -12.95 -5.33
CA LEU A 79 -20.89 -12.17 -6.55
C LEU A 79 -19.66 -11.30 -6.82
N HIS A 80 -18.95 -11.58 -7.92
CA HIS A 80 -17.96 -10.69 -8.50
C HIS A 80 -18.69 -9.66 -9.37
N TRP A 81 -18.58 -8.37 -9.02
CA TRP A 81 -18.95 -7.28 -9.94
C TRP A 81 -17.71 -6.91 -10.74
N GLY A 82 -17.84 -6.96 -12.07
CA GLY A 82 -16.78 -6.65 -13.03
C GLY A 82 -16.48 -5.17 -13.18
#